data_AF-A0A2V9I937-F1
#
_entry.id   AF-A0A2V9I937-F1
#
_cell.length_a   1.000
_cell.length_b   1.000
_cell.length_c   1.000
_cell.angle_alpha   90.00
_cell.angle_beta   90.00
_cell.angle_gamma   90.00
#
_symmetry.space_group_name_H-M   'P 1'
#
loop_
_entity.id
_entity.type
_entity.pdbx_description
1 polymer ?
#
loop_
_entity_poly.entity_id
_entity_poly.type
_entity_poly.pdbx_seq_one_letter_code
_entity_poly.pdbx_strand_id
1 'polypeptide(L)'
;MVNARHGSRVSGPTHMGRQTHCSSPQPLVDQRKLIGPRSALLRERKRKKDVRRKPMLFFKYVFLVAGFGALAGAVASAIYDLYREWEHRRRLATLAEGAAKLPAPPPVGWKTAARAAAAGWLAVLAGLSIAVVPSGTAGVRVSQIAGTRPGTLYPGVHFIKPLIDHVAVYDTRSKVFSTVVAQEPGQKVEVLRVQAKEGLGIGLAVTVRYRLDARRLAHIHDNLPQPVDEEIVPPVVSSAFRELVPNYTVREVFATRREEIRQQAASAIAKRLGADGIVVEEVMLRDIQLPAEYAQGLEGLLLKEQENDRLATETEIEAKRVRIAELQAEAGKAREVKRAEGDAQVHVLQAKAESDAMQYTLPLKEKQIQQSRLEAEARKEATIKNAEAAAQAKVIDSKAEQQRRELLAGAEASRIRVTAVADAERMKSEAEVLKQNPLLINKIIAEKLSDKVQIMMVPADGKFFLTNDLLRGAPGTAAASSDPDDDSADAGDPPRRTTARRQGR
;
A
#
# COMPACT_ATOMS: atom_id res chain seq x y z
N MET A 1 30.91 10.54 42.85
CA MET A 1 31.00 9.10 43.18
C MET A 1 29.60 8.55 43.37
N VAL A 2 29.24 7.54 42.58
CA VAL A 2 28.34 6.39 42.88
C VAL A 2 26.84 6.71 43.12
N ASN A 3 25.94 6.45 42.15
CA ASN A 3 25.15 5.20 41.91
C ASN A 3 23.96 5.06 42.93
N ALA A 4 22.75 4.57 42.66
CA ALA A 4 22.18 3.78 41.57
C ALA A 4 20.63 3.70 41.71
N ARG A 5 19.96 3.42 40.58
CA ARG A 5 18.81 2.51 40.36
C ARG A 5 17.54 2.57 41.23
N HIS A 6 16.42 2.81 40.55
CA HIS A 6 15.12 2.10 40.65
C HIS A 6 14.72 1.78 39.19
N GLY A 7 14.13 0.67 38.76
CA GLY A 7 13.42 -0.43 39.41
C GLY A 7 12.14 -0.67 38.61
N SER A 8 12.01 -1.84 37.95
CA SER A 8 10.79 -2.68 37.90
C SER A 8 10.72 -3.59 36.66
N ARG A 9 10.48 -4.87 36.95
CA ARG A 9 10.09 -5.95 36.03
C ARG A 9 8.57 -5.93 35.87
N VAL A 10 8.07 -6.35 34.71
CA VAL A 10 6.77 -7.03 34.58
C VAL A 10 6.95 -8.21 33.63
N SER A 11 6.30 -9.33 33.98
CA SER A 11 6.49 -10.68 33.47
C SER A 11 5.20 -11.26 32.85
N GLY A 12 5.33 -11.88 31.67
CA GLY A 12 4.56 -13.04 31.17
C GLY A 12 3.27 -12.76 30.35
N PRO A 13 2.72 -13.76 29.60
CA PRO A 13 3.17 -15.14 29.39
C PRO A 13 3.25 -15.63 27.92
N THR A 14 3.83 -16.82 27.80
CA THR A 14 3.97 -17.77 26.69
C THR A 14 2.72 -18.09 25.85
N HIS A 15 2.90 -18.20 24.53
CA HIS A 15 2.31 -19.29 23.74
C HIS A 15 3.16 -19.62 22.49
N MET A 16 3.36 -20.93 22.30
CA MET A 16 4.10 -21.53 21.19
C MET A 16 3.45 -21.28 19.83
N GLY A 17 4.28 -20.92 18.84
CA GLY A 17 3.93 -20.86 17.43
C GLY A 17 5.17 -21.04 16.57
N ARG A 18 5.52 -22.29 16.31
CA ARG A 18 6.70 -22.75 15.56
C ARG A 18 6.52 -22.42 14.08
N GLN A 19 7.20 -21.38 13.58
CA GLN A 19 7.49 -21.25 12.14
C GLN A 19 8.97 -20.87 11.97
N THR A 20 9.73 -21.90 11.63
CA THR A 20 11.14 -21.86 11.26
C THR A 20 11.28 -21.22 9.89
N HIS A 21 11.57 -19.92 9.83
CA HIS A 21 12.27 -19.35 8.69
C HIS A 21 13.77 -19.38 8.99
N CYS A 22 14.47 -20.29 8.32
CA CYS A 22 15.92 -20.38 8.30
C CYS A 22 16.52 -19.05 7.82
N SER A 23 17.05 -18.28 8.77
CA SER A 23 18.07 -17.27 8.51
C SER A 23 19.40 -17.98 8.27
N SER A 24 19.70 -18.24 7.00
CA SER A 24 21.02 -18.70 6.56
C SER A 24 22.07 -17.62 6.87
N PRO A 25 23.20 -17.95 7.52
CA PRO A 25 24.32 -17.02 7.59
C PRO A 25 24.93 -16.92 6.18
N GLN A 26 24.81 -15.75 5.56
CA GLN A 26 25.55 -15.46 4.34
C GLN A 26 27.06 -15.51 4.65
N PRO A 27 27.88 -16.18 3.84
CA PRO A 27 29.32 -16.17 4.04
C PRO A 27 29.82 -14.74 3.79
N LEU A 28 30.70 -14.28 4.68
CA LEU A 28 31.48 -13.07 4.54
C LEU A 28 32.32 -13.20 3.25
N VAL A 29 31.77 -12.76 2.12
CA VAL A 29 32.49 -12.71 0.84
C VAL A 29 33.52 -11.58 0.97
N ASP A 30 34.76 -12.01 1.14
CA ASP A 30 35.98 -11.22 1.08
C ASP A 30 35.99 -10.35 -0.20
N GLN A 31 35.62 -9.07 -0.04
CA GLN A 31 35.58 -8.03 -1.08
C GLN A 31 36.97 -7.69 -1.66
N ARG A 32 38.04 -8.40 -1.28
CA ARG A 32 39.37 -8.24 -1.90
C ARG A 32 39.52 -8.91 -3.27
N LYS A 33 38.50 -9.62 -3.77
CA LYS A 33 38.58 -10.39 -5.04
C LYS A 33 37.82 -9.80 -6.24
N LEU A 34 37.30 -8.58 -6.14
CA LEU A 34 36.67 -7.85 -7.27
C LEU A 34 37.62 -6.88 -8.01
N ILE A 35 38.91 -6.91 -7.71
CA ILE A 35 39.94 -6.25 -8.52
C ILE A 35 40.31 -7.18 -9.70
N GLY A 36 39.35 -7.39 -10.60
CA GLY A 36 39.58 -7.91 -11.95
C GLY A 36 40.43 -6.95 -12.81
N PRO A 37 40.76 -7.32 -14.06
CA PRO A 37 42.07 -7.20 -14.70
C PRO A 37 42.50 -5.78 -15.15
N ARG A 38 41.95 -4.71 -14.56
CA ARG A 38 42.38 -3.34 -14.86
C ARG A 38 43.81 -3.05 -14.40
N SER A 39 44.21 -3.59 -13.24
CA SER A 39 45.59 -3.42 -12.73
C SER A 39 46.61 -4.28 -13.50
N ALA A 40 46.16 -5.41 -14.07
CA ALA A 40 46.97 -6.26 -14.93
C ALA A 40 47.14 -5.61 -16.31
N LEU A 41 46.07 -5.11 -16.94
CA LEU A 41 46.14 -4.37 -18.21
C LEU A 41 46.91 -3.05 -18.08
N LEU A 42 46.80 -2.34 -16.95
CA LEU A 42 47.61 -1.15 -16.67
C LEU A 42 49.08 -1.50 -16.45
N ARG A 43 49.39 -2.62 -15.77
CA ARG A 43 50.77 -3.13 -15.63
C ARG A 43 51.34 -3.62 -16.94
N GLU A 44 50.54 -4.23 -17.79
CA GLU A 44 50.95 -4.74 -19.10
C GLU A 44 51.09 -3.61 -20.13
N ARG A 45 50.25 -2.57 -20.06
CA ARG A 45 50.45 -1.30 -20.78
C ARG A 45 51.67 -0.52 -20.28
N LYS A 46 51.92 -0.45 -18.96
CA LYS A 46 53.15 0.13 -18.40
C LYS A 46 54.38 -0.66 -18.85
N ARG A 47 54.36 -2.00 -18.75
CA ARG A 47 55.43 -2.88 -19.26
C ARG A 47 55.68 -2.66 -20.75
N LYS A 48 54.65 -2.61 -21.60
CA LYS A 48 54.81 -2.33 -23.04
C LYS A 48 55.35 -0.92 -23.31
N LYS A 49 54.98 0.09 -22.52
CA LYS A 49 55.55 1.46 -22.61
C LYS A 49 57.01 1.52 -22.16
N ASP A 50 57.38 0.83 -21.10
CA ASP A 50 58.74 0.78 -20.58
C ASP A 50 59.68 -0.04 -21.48
N VAL A 51 59.16 -1.06 -22.16
CA VAL A 51 59.93 -1.87 -23.13
C VAL A 51 60.33 -1.05 -24.37
N ARG A 52 59.53 -0.07 -24.81
CA ARG A 52 59.92 0.86 -25.90
C ARG A 52 60.84 2.01 -25.45
N ARG A 53 60.90 2.34 -24.16
CA ARG A 53 61.82 3.36 -23.60
C ARG A 53 63.28 2.88 -23.57
N LYS A 54 63.48 1.59 -23.33
CA LYS A 54 64.82 1.00 -23.16
C LYS A 54 65.71 1.02 -24.41
N PRO A 55 65.26 0.71 -25.65
CA PRO A 55 66.17 0.67 -26.80
C PRO A 55 66.69 2.04 -27.24
N MET A 56 65.96 3.14 -26.98
CA MET A 56 66.39 4.48 -27.42
C MET A 56 67.39 5.14 -26.46
N LEU A 57 67.24 4.91 -25.16
CA LEU A 57 68.24 5.28 -24.15
C LEU A 57 69.46 4.36 -24.19
N PHE A 58 69.28 3.11 -24.65
CA PHE A 58 70.36 2.14 -24.80
C PHE A 58 71.48 2.66 -25.70
N PHE A 59 71.18 3.20 -26.88
CA PHE A 59 72.23 3.76 -27.74
C PHE A 59 73.00 4.90 -27.07
N LYS A 60 72.28 5.83 -26.43
CA LYS A 60 72.92 6.92 -25.67
C LYS A 60 73.86 6.39 -24.58
N TYR A 61 73.40 5.42 -23.78
CA TYR A 61 74.22 4.83 -22.73
C TYR A 61 75.36 3.96 -23.27
N VAL A 62 75.18 3.26 -24.39
CA VAL A 62 76.25 2.48 -25.05
C VAL A 62 77.36 3.40 -25.54
N PHE A 63 77.02 4.50 -26.23
CA PHE A 63 78.00 5.49 -26.66
C PHE A 63 78.72 6.16 -25.49
N LEU A 64 78.00 6.45 -24.41
CA LEU A 64 78.55 7.08 -23.22
C LEU A 64 79.47 6.12 -22.45
N VAL A 65 79.07 4.87 -22.24
CA VAL A 65 79.90 3.83 -21.59
C VAL A 65 81.11 3.47 -22.44
N ALA A 66 80.96 3.33 -23.76
CA ALA A 66 82.08 3.09 -24.66
C ALA A 66 83.07 4.28 -24.67
N GLY A 67 82.55 5.51 -24.67
CA GLY A 67 83.36 6.73 -24.63
C GLY A 67 84.12 6.88 -23.31
N PHE A 68 83.46 6.70 -22.17
CA PHE A 68 84.12 6.71 -20.86
C PHE A 68 85.09 5.55 -20.70
N GLY A 69 84.78 4.36 -21.23
CA GLY A 69 85.70 3.21 -21.25
C GLY A 69 86.96 3.48 -22.07
N ALA A 70 86.82 4.11 -23.24
CA ALA A 70 87.96 4.51 -24.07
C ALA A 70 88.81 5.61 -23.40
N LEU A 71 88.19 6.57 -22.70
CA LEU A 71 88.90 7.60 -21.93
C LEU A 71 89.65 7.00 -20.74
N ALA A 72 89.02 6.10 -19.98
CA ALA A 72 89.66 5.39 -18.88
C ALA A 72 90.83 4.53 -19.38
N GLY A 73 90.65 3.84 -20.52
CA GLY A 73 91.72 3.08 -21.17
C GLY A 73 92.88 3.95 -21.64
N ALA A 74 92.59 5.13 -22.20
CA ALA A 74 93.62 6.09 -22.61
C ALA A 74 94.42 6.60 -21.42
N VAL A 75 93.76 6.97 -20.32
CA VAL A 75 94.40 7.40 -19.07
C VAL A 75 95.23 6.26 -18.47
N ALA A 76 94.69 5.04 -18.40
CA ALA A 76 95.42 3.88 -17.91
C ALA A 76 96.67 3.57 -18.76
N SER A 77 96.58 3.71 -20.09
CA SER A 77 97.74 3.54 -20.99
C SER A 77 98.81 4.60 -20.77
N ALA A 78 98.42 5.86 -20.56
CA ALA A 78 99.35 6.95 -20.27
C ALA A 78 100.03 6.80 -18.90
N ILE A 79 99.29 6.38 -17.88
CA ILE A 79 99.82 6.06 -16.54
C ILE A 79 100.77 4.86 -16.63
N TYR A 80 100.42 3.83 -17.39
CA TYR A 80 101.24 2.63 -17.57
C TYR A 80 102.56 2.94 -18.28
N ASP A 81 102.52 3.73 -19.36
CA ASP A 81 103.73 4.17 -20.06
C ASP A 81 104.63 5.03 -19.15
N LEU A 82 104.03 5.95 -18.38
CA LEU A 82 104.76 6.78 -17.41
C LEU A 82 105.37 5.94 -16.27
N TYR A 83 104.64 4.93 -15.79
CA TYR A 83 105.12 3.99 -14.78
C TYR A 83 106.29 3.16 -15.31
N ARG A 84 106.22 2.65 -16.55
CA ARG A 84 107.32 1.90 -17.18
C ARG A 84 108.56 2.77 -17.34
N GLU A 85 108.40 4.04 -17.71
CA GLU A 85 109.53 4.95 -17.85
C GLU A 85 110.15 5.30 -16.49
N TRP A 86 109.33 5.50 -15.46
CA TRP A 86 109.80 5.69 -14.09
C TRP A 86 110.55 4.46 -13.57
N GLU A 87 110.01 3.25 -13.80
CA GLU A 87 110.65 2.00 -13.40
C GLU A 87 111.97 1.76 -14.16
N HIS A 88 112.02 2.10 -15.45
CA HIS A 88 113.26 2.05 -16.24
C HIS A 88 114.32 3.03 -15.71
N ARG A 89 113.95 4.27 -15.39
CA ARG A 89 114.85 5.25 -14.76
C ARG A 89 115.34 4.78 -13.39
N ARG A 90 114.46 4.16 -12.60
CA ARG A 90 114.81 3.59 -11.29
C ARG A 90 115.78 2.42 -11.43
N ARG A 91 115.57 1.52 -12.40
CA ARG A 91 116.47 0.39 -12.70
C ARG A 91 117.83 0.84 -13.24
N LEU A 92 117.87 1.90 -14.06
CA LEU A 92 119.11 2.54 -14.49
C LEU A 92 119.88 3.16 -13.32
N ALA A 93 119.19 3.83 -12.38
CA ALA A 93 119.82 4.42 -11.21
C ALA A 93 120.39 3.39 -10.22
N THR A 94 119.86 2.16 -10.21
CA THR A 94 120.36 1.04 -9.38
C THR A 94 121.47 0.22 -10.05
N LEU A 95 121.71 0.38 -11.35
CA LEU A 95 122.82 -0.26 -12.04
C LEU A 95 124.09 0.57 -11.80
N ALA A 96 124.88 0.14 -10.83
CA ALA A 96 126.20 0.71 -10.56
C ALA A 96 127.11 0.58 -11.79
N GLU A 97 127.94 1.62 -11.98
CA GLU A 97 128.96 1.82 -13.02
C GLU A 97 129.55 0.50 -13.57
N GLY A 98 129.00 -0.03 -14.68
CA GLY A 98 129.68 -1.08 -15.45
C GLY A 98 128.83 -2.19 -16.09
N ALA A 99 127.55 -2.34 -15.77
CA ALA A 99 126.76 -3.47 -16.31
C ALA A 99 125.77 -3.07 -17.42
N ALA A 100 126.00 -3.65 -18.61
CA ALA A 100 125.10 -3.89 -19.75
C ALA A 100 124.05 -2.83 -20.14
N LYS A 101 124.18 -2.27 -21.35
CA LYS A 101 123.16 -1.44 -22.02
C LYS A 101 121.80 -2.15 -22.01
N LEU A 102 120.87 -1.65 -21.20
CA LEU A 102 119.46 -1.97 -21.33
C LEU A 102 118.98 -1.58 -22.74
N PRO A 103 118.14 -2.41 -23.40
CA PRO A 103 117.54 -2.02 -24.68
C PRO A 103 116.72 -0.73 -24.46
N ALA A 104 116.86 0.22 -25.38
CA ALA A 104 116.19 1.51 -25.30
C ALA A 104 114.68 1.32 -25.07
N PRO A 105 114.06 2.09 -24.15
CA PRO A 105 112.63 1.96 -23.93
C PRO A 105 111.90 2.22 -25.25
N PRO A 106 110.87 1.41 -25.59
CA PRO A 106 110.04 1.72 -26.75
C PRO A 106 109.46 3.14 -26.59
N PRO A 107 109.36 3.92 -27.67
CA PRO A 107 108.91 5.31 -27.58
C PRO A 107 107.51 5.37 -26.95
N VAL A 108 107.34 6.29 -25.99
CA VAL A 108 106.08 6.52 -25.28
C VAL A 108 104.94 6.64 -26.27
N GLY A 109 103.90 5.83 -26.08
CA GLY A 109 102.73 5.72 -26.97
C GLY A 109 101.79 6.92 -26.86
N TRP A 110 102.27 8.13 -26.59
CA TRP A 110 101.41 9.30 -26.44
C TRP A 110 100.51 9.54 -27.64
N LYS A 111 100.94 9.16 -28.84
CA LYS A 111 100.09 9.24 -30.05
C LYS A 111 98.93 8.24 -30.02
N THR A 112 99.11 7.03 -29.49
CA THR A 112 98.03 6.02 -29.38
C THR A 112 97.09 6.36 -28.23
N ALA A 113 97.64 6.80 -27.09
CA ALA A 113 96.85 7.30 -25.96
C ALA A 113 96.02 8.54 -26.34
N ALA A 114 96.61 9.51 -27.06
CA ALA A 114 95.90 10.70 -27.53
C ALA A 114 94.80 10.36 -28.56
N ARG A 115 95.05 9.40 -29.47
CA ARG A 115 94.02 8.91 -30.41
C ARG A 115 92.87 8.20 -29.70
N ALA A 116 93.17 7.37 -28.71
CA ALA A 116 92.16 6.69 -27.89
C ALA A 116 91.34 7.70 -27.05
N ALA A 117 91.99 8.72 -26.49
CA ALA A 117 91.32 9.79 -25.77
C ALA A 117 90.42 10.62 -26.71
N ALA A 118 90.89 10.98 -27.89
CA ALA A 118 90.11 11.71 -28.89
C ALA A 118 88.89 10.89 -29.37
N ALA A 119 89.07 9.59 -29.62
CA ALA A 119 87.98 8.69 -29.98
C ALA A 119 86.95 8.53 -28.85
N GLY A 120 87.41 8.43 -27.60
CA GLY A 120 86.56 8.39 -26.42
C GLY A 120 85.74 9.67 -26.25
N TRP A 121 86.39 10.83 -26.39
CA TRP A 121 85.72 12.13 -26.32
C TRP A 121 84.67 12.31 -27.43
N LEU A 122 84.98 11.86 -28.66
CA LEU A 122 84.03 11.89 -29.79
C LEU A 122 82.81 10.99 -29.52
N ALA A 123 83.01 9.80 -28.94
CA ALA A 123 81.92 8.91 -28.56
C ALA A 123 81.04 9.49 -27.45
N VAL A 124 81.64 10.16 -26.44
CA VAL A 124 80.89 10.86 -25.38
C VAL A 124 80.07 12.01 -25.96
N LEU A 125 80.66 12.84 -26.83
CA LEU A 125 79.95 13.94 -27.49
C LEU A 125 78.79 13.43 -28.37
N ALA A 126 79.01 12.35 -29.11
CA ALA A 126 77.95 11.71 -29.90
C ALA A 126 76.81 11.20 -29.02
N GLY A 127 77.13 10.55 -27.89
CA GLY A 127 76.13 10.07 -26.94
C GLY A 127 75.34 11.20 -26.27
N LEU A 128 76.00 12.30 -25.91
CA LEU A 128 75.33 13.47 -25.34
C LEU A 128 74.48 14.22 -26.37
N SER A 129 74.86 14.21 -27.65
CA SER A 129 74.13 14.89 -28.73
C SER A 129 72.75 14.28 -29.00
N ILE A 130 72.55 13.01 -28.63
CA ILE A 130 71.27 12.33 -28.80
C ILE A 130 70.34 12.71 -27.64
N ALA A 131 69.29 13.47 -27.97
CA ALA A 131 68.16 13.73 -27.09
C ALA A 131 66.93 12.92 -27.54
N VAL A 132 66.28 12.27 -26.58
CA VAL A 132 65.08 11.47 -26.83
C VAL A 132 63.92 12.10 -26.11
N VAL A 133 62.92 12.54 -26.86
CA VAL A 133 61.66 13.08 -26.30
C VAL A 133 60.65 11.94 -26.22
N PRO A 134 60.15 11.59 -25.01
CA PRO A 134 59.17 10.54 -24.85
C PRO A 134 57.83 10.81 -25.56
N SER A 135 57.07 9.75 -25.82
CA SER A 135 55.73 9.88 -26.39
C SER A 135 54.75 10.53 -25.41
N GLY A 136 53.97 11.49 -25.91
CA GLY A 136 53.03 12.30 -25.13
C GLY A 136 53.68 13.46 -24.36
N THR A 137 54.97 13.71 -24.60
CA THR A 137 55.65 14.92 -24.15
C THR A 137 56.23 15.63 -25.37
N ALA A 138 56.46 16.93 -25.29
CA ALA A 138 57.17 17.68 -26.30
C ALA A 138 58.30 18.49 -25.66
N GLY A 139 59.39 18.62 -26.40
CA GLY A 139 60.59 19.29 -25.94
C GLY A 139 60.69 20.72 -26.48
N VAL A 140 61.28 21.60 -25.70
CA VAL A 140 61.74 22.93 -26.15
C VAL A 140 63.26 22.94 -26.11
N ARG A 141 63.89 23.44 -27.17
CA ARG A 141 65.34 23.65 -27.19
C ARG A 141 65.66 24.98 -26.55
N VAL A 142 66.40 24.92 -25.45
CA VAL A 142 66.87 26.09 -24.74
C VAL A 142 68.38 26.13 -24.89
N SER A 143 68.87 27.18 -25.55
CA SER A 143 70.28 27.40 -25.81
C SER A 143 70.84 28.32 -24.72
N GLN A 144 71.95 27.96 -24.09
CA GLN A 144 72.56 28.82 -23.06
C GLN A 144 73.07 30.15 -23.64
N ILE A 145 73.34 30.21 -24.94
CA ILE A 145 73.90 31.39 -25.62
C ILE A 145 72.83 32.22 -26.32
N ALA A 146 71.85 31.56 -26.96
CA ALA A 146 70.84 32.21 -27.79
C ALA A 146 69.43 32.22 -27.16
N GLY A 147 69.30 31.76 -25.92
CA GLY A 147 68.00 31.60 -25.25
C GLY A 147 67.14 30.50 -25.88
N THR A 148 65.83 30.63 -25.71
CA THR A 148 64.85 29.65 -26.19
C THR A 148 64.70 29.74 -27.70
N ARG A 149 64.99 28.62 -28.38
CA ARG A 149 64.88 28.58 -29.84
C ARG A 149 63.44 28.28 -30.27
N PRO A 150 62.91 28.99 -31.28
CA PRO A 150 61.64 28.62 -31.89
C PRO A 150 61.77 27.23 -32.55
N GLY A 151 60.74 26.42 -32.38
CA GLY A 151 60.67 25.06 -32.92
C GLY A 151 60.65 24.02 -31.82
N THR A 152 59.49 23.42 -31.66
CA THR A 152 59.21 22.40 -30.66
C THR A 152 59.60 21.02 -31.18
N LEU A 153 60.20 20.23 -30.29
CA LEU A 153 60.62 18.87 -30.58
C LEU A 153 59.46 17.95 -30.26
N TYR A 154 58.90 17.38 -31.31
CA TYR A 154 57.89 16.34 -31.18
C TYR A 154 58.52 15.06 -30.59
N PRO A 155 57.70 14.09 -30.14
CA PRO A 155 58.21 12.81 -29.67
C PRO A 155 59.12 12.13 -30.70
N GLY A 156 60.33 11.76 -30.29
CA GLY A 156 61.30 11.16 -31.17
C GLY A 156 62.75 11.43 -30.77
N VAL A 157 63.67 10.95 -31.61
CA VAL A 157 65.11 11.15 -31.45
C VAL A 157 65.51 12.41 -32.19
N HIS A 158 66.17 13.32 -31.48
CA HIS A 158 66.63 14.59 -32.03
C HIS A 158 68.11 14.76 -31.71
N PHE A 159 68.86 15.26 -32.69
CA PHE A 159 70.25 15.66 -32.50
C PHE A 159 70.30 17.10 -32.00
N ILE A 160 70.89 17.28 -30.84
CA ILE A 160 71.12 18.58 -30.20
C ILE A 160 72.61 18.80 -29.99
N LYS A 161 73.01 20.07 -29.84
CA LYS A 161 74.40 20.41 -29.51
C LYS A 161 74.59 20.18 -28.01
N PRO A 162 75.29 19.11 -27.58
CA PRO A 162 75.24 18.60 -26.21
C PRO A 162 75.73 19.57 -25.13
N LEU A 163 76.47 20.61 -25.52
CA LEU A 163 77.11 21.55 -24.60
C LEU A 163 76.39 22.90 -24.51
N ILE A 164 75.58 23.24 -25.53
CA ILE A 164 74.98 24.56 -25.67
C ILE A 164 73.46 24.48 -25.55
N ASP A 165 72.87 23.41 -26.08
CA ASP A 165 71.43 23.23 -26.15
C ASP A 165 71.00 22.19 -25.12
N HIS A 166 70.03 22.53 -24.28
CA HIS A 166 69.32 21.58 -23.42
C HIS A 166 67.85 21.48 -23.86
N VAL A 167 67.23 20.34 -23.59
CA VAL A 167 65.83 20.07 -23.95
C VAL A 167 64.99 20.07 -22.68
N ALA A 168 64.16 21.09 -22.51
CA ALA A 168 63.14 21.14 -21.47
C ALA A 168 61.92 20.35 -21.96
N VAL A 169 61.50 19.33 -21.21
CA VAL A 169 60.42 18.42 -21.61
C VAL A 169 59.13 18.78 -20.90
N TYR A 170 58.07 18.99 -21.67
CA TYR A 170 56.73 19.30 -21.18
C TYR A 170 55.75 18.16 -21.48
N ASP A 171 54.85 17.88 -20.55
CA ASP A 171 53.71 16.99 -20.81
C ASP A 171 52.64 17.75 -21.59
N THR A 172 52.38 17.31 -22.82
CA THR A 172 51.36 17.90 -23.69
C THR A 172 50.02 17.15 -23.61
N ARG A 173 49.91 16.17 -22.71
CA ARG A 173 48.65 15.46 -22.48
C ARG A 173 47.66 16.36 -21.77
N SER A 174 46.40 15.96 -21.87
CA SER A 174 45.33 16.57 -21.08
C SER A 174 45.58 16.35 -19.60
N LYS A 175 45.62 17.45 -18.87
CA LYS A 175 45.63 17.52 -17.42
C LYS A 175 44.29 18.04 -16.95
N VAL A 176 43.92 17.64 -15.75
CA VAL A 176 42.67 18.06 -15.12
C VAL A 176 43.04 18.87 -13.88
N PHE A 177 42.67 20.13 -13.88
CA PHE A 177 42.67 20.96 -12.69
C PHE A 177 41.26 20.93 -12.12
N SER A 178 41.11 20.55 -10.86
CA SER A 178 39.81 20.56 -10.18
C SER A 178 39.92 21.36 -8.90
N THR A 179 39.03 22.33 -8.70
CA THR A 179 38.79 22.93 -7.41
C THR A 179 37.88 21.99 -6.60
N VAL A 180 38.45 20.95 -5.99
CA VAL A 180 37.69 20.03 -5.14
C VAL A 180 37.36 20.68 -3.81
N VAL A 181 36.08 20.64 -3.46
CA VAL A 181 35.63 20.68 -2.07
C VAL A 181 36.27 19.48 -1.37
N ALA A 182 37.08 19.75 -0.34
CA ALA A 182 37.88 18.75 0.36
C ALA A 182 37.09 17.46 0.71
N GLN A 183 37.49 16.35 0.09
CA GLN A 183 37.20 14.99 0.56
C GLN A 183 38.47 14.13 0.68
N GLU A 184 39.60 14.58 0.14
CA GLU A 184 40.90 13.92 0.27
C GLU A 184 41.74 14.63 1.35
N PRO A 185 42.20 13.94 2.40
CA PRO A 185 43.00 14.54 3.46
C PRO A 185 44.42 14.80 2.95
N GLY A 186 44.68 16.02 2.45
CA GLY A 186 46.04 16.45 2.13
C GLY A 186 46.18 17.51 1.05
N GLN A 187 45.19 17.70 0.18
CA GLN A 187 45.23 18.73 -0.86
C GLN A 187 44.25 19.85 -0.48
N LYS A 188 44.79 20.95 0.06
CA LYS A 188 44.04 22.20 0.33
C LYS A 188 43.61 22.80 -1.00
N VAL A 189 42.54 22.26 -1.57
CA VAL A 189 41.97 22.83 -2.77
C VAL A 189 40.90 23.82 -2.36
N GLU A 190 41.21 25.08 -2.59
CA GLU A 190 40.39 26.22 -2.20
C GLU A 190 39.10 26.22 -3.02
N VAL A 191 37.95 26.12 -2.35
CA VAL A 191 36.65 26.27 -3.00
C VAL A 191 36.57 27.70 -3.53
N LEU A 192 36.23 27.84 -4.81
CA LEU A 192 36.15 29.14 -5.44
C LEU A 192 34.94 29.91 -4.90
N ARG A 193 35.18 30.85 -3.99
CA ARG A 193 34.14 31.72 -3.44
C ARG A 193 33.90 32.90 -4.37
N VAL A 194 32.67 33.03 -4.84
CA VAL A 194 32.21 34.13 -5.70
C VAL A 194 30.92 34.72 -5.14
N GLN A 195 30.68 35.99 -5.41
CA GLN A 195 29.46 36.67 -5.01
C GLN A 195 28.46 36.63 -6.18
N ALA A 196 27.25 36.17 -5.90
CA ALA A 196 26.13 36.25 -6.83
C ALA A 196 25.56 37.67 -6.90
N LYS A 197 24.62 37.92 -7.80
CA LYS A 197 23.95 39.22 -7.99
C LYS A 197 23.33 39.78 -6.71
N GLU A 198 22.89 38.91 -5.81
CA GLU A 198 22.29 39.25 -4.53
C GLU A 198 23.32 39.58 -3.44
N GLY A 199 24.62 39.57 -3.77
CA GLY A 199 25.72 39.78 -2.81
C GLY A 199 26.01 38.55 -1.94
N LEU A 200 25.32 37.42 -2.18
CA LEU A 200 25.54 36.19 -1.42
C LEU A 200 26.78 35.45 -1.92
N GLY A 201 27.65 35.05 -1.00
CA GLY A 201 28.84 34.25 -1.31
C GLY A 201 28.48 32.79 -1.55
N ILE A 202 28.72 32.29 -2.75
CA ILE A 202 28.57 30.87 -3.11
C ILE A 202 29.93 30.24 -3.40
N GLY A 203 30.11 28.98 -3.02
CA GLY A 203 31.29 28.19 -3.34
C GLY A 203 31.08 27.39 -4.62
N LEU A 204 31.98 27.51 -5.60
CA LEU A 204 31.91 26.76 -6.85
C LEU A 204 33.03 25.72 -6.93
N ALA A 205 32.65 24.46 -7.18
CA ALA A 205 33.57 23.41 -7.58
C ALA A 205 33.64 23.35 -9.11
N VAL A 206 34.81 23.68 -9.67
CA VAL A 206 35.06 23.76 -11.11
C VAL A 206 36.18 22.80 -11.47
N THR A 207 35.97 22.05 -12.55
CA THR A 207 36.99 21.21 -13.14
C THR A 207 37.30 21.70 -14.55
N VAL A 208 38.56 22.04 -14.80
CA VAL A 208 39.05 22.47 -16.10
C VAL A 208 40.01 21.42 -16.65
N ARG A 209 39.67 20.86 -17.80
CA ARG A 209 40.55 19.98 -18.56
C ARG A 209 41.27 20.79 -19.62
N TYR A 210 42.60 20.79 -19.56
CA TYR A 210 43.44 21.59 -20.44
C TYR A 210 44.68 20.81 -20.86
N ARG A 211 45.35 21.26 -21.91
CA ARG A 211 46.63 20.74 -22.39
C ARG A 211 47.49 21.88 -22.88
N LEU A 212 48.80 21.71 -22.86
CA LEU A 212 49.73 22.68 -23.44
C LEU A 212 49.75 22.55 -24.97
N ASP A 213 49.73 23.67 -25.69
CA ASP A 213 49.90 23.64 -27.15
C ASP A 213 51.36 23.33 -27.49
N ALA A 214 51.57 22.18 -28.12
CA ALA A 214 52.87 21.73 -28.59
C ALA A 214 53.54 22.69 -29.58
N ARG A 215 52.80 23.60 -30.24
CA ARG A 215 53.40 24.59 -31.17
C ARG A 215 53.95 25.82 -30.46
N ARG A 216 53.38 26.18 -29.31
CA ARG A 216 53.70 27.41 -28.56
C ARG A 216 54.53 27.17 -27.29
N LEU A 217 55.11 25.98 -27.11
CA LEU A 217 55.88 25.64 -25.91
C LEU A 217 57.08 26.55 -25.66
N ALA A 218 57.72 27.07 -26.71
CA ALA A 218 58.81 28.04 -26.54
C ALA A 218 58.31 29.31 -25.82
N HIS A 219 57.15 29.83 -26.22
CA HIS A 219 56.52 30.97 -25.58
C HIS A 219 56.09 30.67 -24.14
N ILE A 220 55.57 29.46 -23.89
CA ILE A 220 55.21 29.01 -22.54
C ILE A 220 56.45 28.96 -21.63
N HIS A 221 57.58 28.44 -22.12
CA HIS A 221 58.81 28.36 -21.33
C HIS A 221 59.35 29.74 -20.93
N ASP A 222 59.25 30.72 -21.83
CA ASP A 222 59.83 32.05 -21.63
C ASP A 222 58.95 32.96 -20.77
N ASN A 223 57.63 32.87 -20.92
CA ASN A 223 56.70 33.85 -20.33
C ASN A 223 55.93 33.32 -19.12
N LEU A 224 55.78 32.00 -18.97
CA LEU A 224 55.01 31.42 -17.88
C LEU A 224 55.94 30.89 -16.79
N PRO A 225 55.62 31.16 -15.51
CA PRO A 225 56.32 30.54 -14.40
C PRO A 225 56.01 29.04 -14.34
N GLN A 226 56.96 28.28 -13.79
CA GLN A 226 56.85 26.83 -13.62
C GLN A 226 56.72 26.54 -12.12
N PRO A 227 55.66 25.85 -11.65
CA PRO A 227 54.67 25.06 -12.40
C PRO A 227 53.40 25.82 -12.87
N VAL A 228 53.08 25.72 -14.16
CA VAL A 228 51.90 26.33 -14.79
C VAL A 228 50.58 25.90 -14.15
N ASP A 229 50.53 24.66 -13.65
CA ASP A 229 49.35 24.04 -13.06
C ASP A 229 48.84 24.78 -11.81
N GLU A 230 49.73 25.40 -11.03
CA GLU A 230 49.42 26.02 -9.74
C GLU A 230 49.39 27.54 -9.82
N GLU A 231 50.22 28.15 -10.67
CA GLU A 231 50.40 29.60 -10.68
C GLU A 231 49.48 30.34 -11.65
N ILE A 232 49.12 29.74 -12.79
CA ILE A 232 48.40 30.44 -13.87
C ILE A 232 46.95 30.00 -14.00
N VAL A 233 46.69 28.69 -14.00
CA VAL A 233 45.33 28.17 -14.22
C VAL A 233 44.35 28.60 -13.11
N PRO A 234 44.67 28.47 -11.80
CA PRO A 234 43.73 28.84 -10.74
C PRO A 234 43.28 30.31 -10.74
N PRO A 235 44.17 31.33 -10.84
CA PRO A 235 43.75 32.72 -10.84
C PRO A 235 42.96 33.12 -12.09
N VAL A 236 43.31 32.57 -13.27
CA VAL A 236 42.56 32.86 -14.51
C VAL A 236 41.14 32.30 -14.44
N VAL A 237 40.98 31.06 -13.94
CA VAL A 237 39.67 30.44 -13.72
C VAL A 237 38.89 31.22 -12.67
N SER A 238 39.52 31.55 -11.53
CA SER A 238 38.88 32.34 -10.46
C SER A 238 38.39 33.70 -10.97
N SER A 239 39.22 34.41 -11.71
CA SER A 239 38.88 35.71 -12.29
C SER A 239 37.70 35.61 -13.27
N ALA A 240 37.68 34.61 -14.16
CA ALA A 240 36.59 34.44 -15.12
C ALA A 240 35.23 34.22 -14.43
N PHE A 241 35.17 33.38 -13.39
CA PHE A 241 33.93 33.18 -12.63
C PHE A 241 33.58 34.40 -11.75
N ARG A 242 34.55 35.10 -11.18
CA ARG A 242 34.32 36.35 -10.42
C ARG A 242 33.74 37.48 -11.27
N GLU A 243 34.00 37.47 -12.58
CA GLU A 243 33.45 38.45 -13.52
C GLU A 243 32.04 38.06 -14.02
N LEU A 244 31.79 36.76 -14.25
CA LEU A 244 30.53 36.29 -14.81
C LEU A 244 29.41 36.13 -13.77
N VAL A 245 29.72 35.54 -12.62
CA VAL A 245 28.73 35.13 -11.60
C VAL A 245 27.94 36.30 -11.00
N PRO A 246 28.49 37.51 -10.78
CA PRO A 246 27.71 38.64 -10.27
C PRO A 246 26.53 39.08 -11.15
N ASN A 247 26.51 38.67 -12.43
CA ASN A 247 25.38 38.98 -13.32
C ASN A 247 24.18 38.05 -13.15
N TYR A 248 24.34 36.95 -12.41
CA TYR A 248 23.36 35.89 -12.24
C TYR A 248 22.90 35.75 -10.79
N THR A 249 21.64 35.35 -10.62
CA THR A 249 21.07 35.03 -9.30
C THR A 249 21.53 33.66 -8.80
N VAL A 250 21.55 33.43 -7.48
CA VAL A 250 21.93 32.12 -6.90
C VAL A 250 21.10 30.97 -7.51
N ARG A 251 19.80 31.20 -7.71
CA ARG A 251 18.88 30.22 -8.31
C ARG A 251 19.22 29.93 -9.78
N GLU A 252 19.58 30.95 -10.56
CA GLU A 252 19.98 30.78 -11.96
C GLU A 252 21.31 30.04 -12.11
N VAL A 253 22.28 30.33 -11.23
CA VAL A 253 23.58 29.63 -11.20
C VAL A 253 23.41 28.15 -10.86
N PHE A 254 22.47 27.84 -9.95
CA PHE A 254 22.20 26.47 -9.51
C PHE A 254 21.39 25.65 -10.53
N ALA A 255 20.30 26.21 -11.07
CA ALA A 255 19.32 25.45 -11.86
C ALA A 255 19.20 25.95 -13.31
N THR A 256 18.68 27.16 -13.51
CA THR A 256 18.10 27.57 -14.81
C THR A 256 19.16 27.89 -15.87
N ARG A 257 20.29 28.51 -15.49
CA ARG A 257 21.31 29.03 -16.43
C ARG A 257 22.70 28.45 -16.21
N ARG A 258 22.80 27.35 -15.47
CA ARG A 258 24.07 26.67 -15.16
C ARG A 258 24.91 26.38 -16.41
N GLU A 259 24.25 25.91 -17.46
CA GLU A 259 24.90 25.54 -18.73
C GLU A 259 25.37 26.77 -19.52
N GLU A 260 24.57 27.85 -19.52
CA GLU A 260 24.94 29.13 -20.14
C GLU A 260 26.19 29.72 -19.47
N ILE A 261 26.22 29.74 -18.13
CA ILE A 261 27.36 30.21 -17.34
C ILE A 261 28.60 29.36 -17.64
N ARG A 262 28.44 28.04 -17.71
CA ARG A 262 29.53 27.11 -18.06
C ARG A 262 30.11 27.43 -19.43
N GLN A 263 29.27 27.67 -20.44
CA GLN A 263 29.72 27.98 -21.81
C GLN A 263 30.41 29.34 -21.89
N GLN A 264 29.85 30.38 -21.26
CA GLN A 264 30.46 31.70 -21.21
C GLN A 264 31.80 31.68 -20.46
N ALA A 265 31.86 31.00 -19.32
CA ALA A 265 33.09 30.80 -18.56
C ALA A 265 34.13 30.01 -19.38
N ALA A 266 33.72 28.94 -20.07
CA ALA A 266 34.61 28.18 -20.94
C ALA A 266 35.21 29.05 -22.05
N SER A 267 34.41 29.89 -22.71
CA SER A 267 34.86 30.82 -23.73
C SER A 267 35.84 31.86 -23.17
N ALA A 268 35.51 32.47 -22.04
CA ALA A 268 36.36 33.47 -21.39
C ALA A 268 37.71 32.88 -20.93
N ILE A 269 37.67 31.70 -20.30
CA ILE A 269 38.86 30.97 -19.85
C ILE A 269 39.71 30.54 -21.06
N ALA A 270 39.09 29.98 -22.10
CA ALA A 270 39.80 29.57 -23.33
C ALA A 270 40.46 30.75 -24.04
N LYS A 271 39.83 31.93 -24.05
CA LYS A 271 40.42 33.14 -24.64
C LYS A 271 41.65 33.63 -23.87
N ARG A 272 41.58 33.63 -22.53
CA ARG A 272 42.70 34.05 -21.66
C ARG A 272 43.85 33.05 -21.69
N LEU A 273 43.58 31.78 -21.38
CA LEU A 273 44.58 30.71 -21.40
C LEU A 273 45.12 30.44 -22.82
N GLY A 274 44.31 30.68 -23.84
CA GLY A 274 44.73 30.58 -25.24
C GLY A 274 45.80 31.62 -25.60
N ALA A 275 45.77 32.82 -25.02
CA ALA A 275 46.82 33.82 -25.20
C ALA A 275 48.18 33.31 -24.70
N ASP A 276 48.17 32.55 -23.60
CA ASP A 276 49.36 31.97 -22.97
C ASP A 276 49.85 30.66 -23.63
N GLY A 277 49.11 30.12 -24.60
CA GLY A 277 49.44 28.87 -25.28
C GLY A 277 48.87 27.60 -24.62
N ILE A 278 47.94 27.77 -23.67
CA ILE A 278 47.23 26.69 -23.01
C ILE A 278 45.89 26.45 -23.73
N VAL A 279 45.66 25.22 -24.19
CA VAL A 279 44.42 24.83 -24.86
C VAL A 279 43.48 24.22 -23.84
N VAL A 280 42.32 24.86 -23.67
CA VAL A 280 41.24 24.34 -22.83
C VAL A 280 40.40 23.37 -23.66
N GLU A 281 40.29 22.12 -23.21
CA GLU A 281 39.44 21.12 -23.87
C GLU A 281 38.01 21.23 -23.36
N GLU A 282 37.84 21.38 -22.05
CA GLU A 282 36.53 21.36 -21.42
C GLU A 282 36.55 22.05 -20.06
N VAL A 283 35.47 22.77 -19.75
CA VAL A 283 35.18 23.29 -18.41
C VAL A 283 33.90 22.65 -17.91
N MET A 284 33.99 22.02 -16.75
CA MET A 284 32.90 21.36 -16.06
C MET A 284 32.63 22.11 -14.76
N LEU A 285 31.37 22.44 -14.52
CA LEU A 285 30.90 22.83 -13.20
C LEU A 285 30.48 21.54 -12.48
N ARG A 286 30.87 21.36 -11.21
CA ARG A 286 30.42 20.25 -10.35
C ARG A 286 29.36 20.77 -9.39
N ASP A 287 29.75 20.90 -8.13
CA ASP A 287 28.89 21.18 -6.99
C ASP A 287 28.96 22.67 -6.64
N ILE A 288 27.80 23.24 -6.31
CA ILE A 288 27.67 24.62 -5.87
C ILE A 288 27.32 24.56 -4.39
N GLN A 289 28.15 25.15 -3.54
CA GLN A 289 27.90 25.29 -2.12
C GLN A 289 27.14 26.58 -1.87
N LEU A 290 25.88 26.44 -1.48
CA LEU A 290 25.06 27.53 -0.99
C LEU A 290 25.33 27.72 0.51
N PRO A 291 25.28 28.97 1.03
CA PRO A 291 25.24 29.20 2.47
C PRO A 291 24.07 28.44 3.11
N ALA A 292 24.31 27.85 4.28
CA ALA A 292 23.34 26.96 4.93
C ALA A 292 21.98 27.65 5.20
N GLU A 293 22.00 28.93 5.58
CA GLU A 293 20.81 29.73 5.83
C GLU A 293 19.92 29.88 4.58
N TYR A 294 20.55 30.10 3.41
CA TYR A 294 19.82 30.24 2.15
C TYR A 294 19.27 28.89 1.66
N ALA A 295 20.05 27.81 1.80
CA ALA A 295 19.60 26.47 1.47
C ALA A 295 18.35 26.08 2.28
N GLN A 296 18.36 26.33 3.60
CA GLN A 296 17.20 26.11 4.47
C GLN A 296 15.98 26.95 4.07
N GLY A 297 16.20 28.23 3.72
CA GLY A 297 15.13 29.09 3.24
C GLY A 297 14.49 28.60 1.93
N LEU A 298 15.32 28.14 0.98
CA LEU A 298 14.85 27.60 -0.30
C LEU A 298 14.12 26.27 -0.11
N GLU A 299 14.63 25.37 0.74
CA GLU A 299 13.96 24.13 1.12
C GLU A 299 12.58 24.41 1.74
N GLY A 300 12.51 25.41 2.63
CA GLY A 300 11.24 25.85 3.21
C GLY A 300 10.25 26.42 2.19
N LEU A 301 10.72 27.17 1.19
CA LEU A 301 9.88 27.67 0.10
C LEU A 301 9.36 26.53 -0.77
N LEU A 302 10.24 25.59 -1.17
CA LEU A 302 9.85 24.43 -1.97
C LEU A 302 8.86 23.53 -1.22
N LEU A 303 9.03 23.37 0.10
CA LEU A 303 8.08 22.62 0.92
C LEU A 303 6.71 23.29 0.95
N LYS A 304 6.65 24.62 1.08
CA LYS A 304 5.39 25.39 1.05
C LYS A 304 4.72 25.36 -0.32
N GLU A 305 5.49 25.46 -1.40
CA GLU A 305 4.96 25.30 -2.77
C GLU A 305 4.35 23.90 -2.93
N GLN A 306 5.05 22.86 -2.48
CA GLN A 306 4.53 21.49 -2.51
C GLN A 306 3.30 21.30 -1.62
N GLU A 307 3.23 21.92 -0.44
CA GLU A 307 2.05 21.91 0.43
C GLU A 307 0.85 22.60 -0.24
N ASN A 308 1.06 23.75 -0.88
CA ASN A 308 0.03 24.45 -1.62
C ASN A 308 -0.51 23.62 -2.80
N ASP A 309 0.39 22.96 -3.56
CA ASP A 309 -0.01 22.08 -4.66
C ASP A 309 -0.82 20.88 -4.16
N ARG A 310 -0.45 20.31 -3.00
CA ARG A 310 -1.22 19.24 -2.36
C ARG A 310 -2.59 19.71 -1.93
N LEU A 311 -2.69 20.86 -1.25
CA LEU A 311 -3.96 21.44 -0.84
C LEU A 311 -4.86 21.76 -2.04
N ALA A 312 -4.31 22.35 -3.09
CA ALA A 312 -5.04 22.61 -4.34
C ALA A 312 -5.60 21.30 -4.91
N THR A 313 -4.77 20.26 -5.02
CA THR A 313 -5.20 18.95 -5.51
C THR A 313 -6.27 18.31 -4.60
N GLU A 314 -6.14 18.45 -3.29
CA GLU A 314 -7.11 17.93 -2.31
C GLU A 314 -8.46 18.65 -2.44
N THR A 315 -8.47 19.98 -2.53
CA THR A 315 -9.70 20.76 -2.75
C THR A 315 -10.36 20.41 -4.08
N GLU A 316 -9.60 20.13 -5.15
CA GLU A 316 -10.16 19.64 -6.41
C GLU A 316 -10.79 18.25 -6.26
N ILE A 317 -10.17 17.34 -5.49
CA ILE A 317 -10.72 16.02 -5.21
C ILE A 317 -12.01 16.13 -4.40
N GLU A 318 -12.04 16.98 -3.37
CA GLU A 318 -13.22 17.23 -2.57
C GLU A 318 -14.35 17.85 -3.41
N ALA A 319 -14.05 18.83 -4.25
CA ALA A 319 -15.02 19.42 -5.17
C ALA A 319 -15.61 18.36 -6.13
N LYS A 320 -14.77 17.46 -6.67
CA LYS A 320 -15.22 16.32 -7.48
C LYS A 320 -16.09 15.36 -6.68
N ARG A 321 -15.75 15.06 -5.43
CA ARG A 321 -16.55 14.20 -4.54
C ARG A 321 -17.92 14.80 -4.24
N VAL A 322 -17.98 16.09 -3.91
CA VAL A 322 -19.23 16.82 -3.72
C VAL A 322 -20.07 16.75 -4.99
N ARG A 323 -19.46 17.00 -6.15
CA ARG A 323 -20.17 16.91 -7.43
C ARG A 323 -20.72 15.52 -7.73
N ILE A 324 -19.96 14.46 -7.44
CA ILE A 324 -20.42 13.07 -7.58
C ILE A 324 -21.58 12.80 -6.62
N ALA A 325 -21.51 13.26 -5.37
CA ALA A 325 -22.57 13.09 -4.39
C ALA A 325 -23.86 13.83 -4.79
N GLU A 326 -23.76 15.06 -5.31
CA GLU A 326 -24.89 15.80 -5.88
C GLU A 326 -25.54 15.04 -7.04
N LEU A 327 -24.74 14.57 -8.00
CA LEU A 327 -25.23 13.79 -9.13
C LEU A 327 -25.87 12.46 -8.69
N GLN A 328 -25.34 11.81 -7.66
CA GLN A 328 -25.93 10.59 -7.08
C GLN A 328 -27.24 10.89 -6.35
N ALA A 329 -27.33 12.00 -5.61
CA ALA A 329 -28.55 12.43 -4.94
C ALA A 329 -29.64 12.79 -5.96
N GLU A 330 -29.28 13.48 -7.04
CA GLU A 330 -30.19 13.77 -8.15
C GLU A 330 -30.63 12.50 -8.88
N ALA A 331 -29.70 11.58 -9.16
CA ALA A 331 -30.03 10.27 -9.72
C ALA A 331 -30.92 9.44 -8.76
N GLY A 332 -30.70 9.54 -7.45
CA GLY A 332 -31.53 8.91 -6.41
C GLY A 332 -32.95 9.44 -6.43
N LYS A 333 -33.12 10.77 -6.38
CA LYS A 333 -34.43 11.43 -6.50
C LYS A 333 -35.13 11.05 -7.80
N ALA A 334 -34.41 11.06 -8.93
CA ALA A 334 -34.97 10.68 -10.22
C ALA A 334 -35.41 9.21 -10.25
N ARG A 335 -34.67 8.30 -9.61
CA ARG A 335 -35.06 6.89 -9.45
C ARG A 335 -36.27 6.71 -8.56
N GLU A 336 -36.34 7.44 -7.44
CA GLU A 336 -37.49 7.40 -6.53
C GLU A 336 -38.76 7.92 -7.20
N VAL A 337 -38.69 9.05 -7.92
CA VAL A 337 -39.81 9.58 -8.70
C VAL A 337 -40.26 8.57 -9.76
N LYS A 338 -39.33 8.02 -10.55
CA LYS A 338 -39.66 6.99 -11.56
C LYS A 338 -40.24 5.73 -10.94
N ARG A 339 -39.78 5.34 -9.75
CA ARG A 339 -40.31 4.18 -9.03
C ARG A 339 -41.73 4.44 -8.55
N ALA A 340 -41.99 5.61 -7.97
CA ALA A 340 -43.32 6.01 -7.54
C ALA A 340 -44.29 6.13 -8.73
N GLU A 341 -43.83 6.67 -9.88
CA GLU A 341 -44.59 6.69 -11.13
C GLU A 341 -44.87 5.27 -11.65
N GLY A 342 -43.90 4.37 -11.57
CA GLY A 342 -44.05 2.96 -11.91
C GLY A 342 -45.06 2.24 -11.01
N ASP A 343 -44.96 2.42 -9.69
CA ASP A 343 -45.89 1.83 -8.71
C ASP A 343 -47.31 2.38 -8.90
N ALA A 344 -47.46 3.69 -9.16
CA ALA A 344 -48.74 4.29 -9.50
C ALA A 344 -49.34 3.71 -10.78
N GLN A 345 -48.53 3.51 -11.83
CA GLN A 345 -48.98 2.85 -13.07
C GLN A 345 -49.39 1.40 -12.83
N VAL A 346 -48.65 0.65 -12.00
CA VAL A 346 -49.02 -0.70 -11.59
C VAL A 346 -50.36 -0.71 -10.85
N HIS A 347 -50.58 0.23 -9.92
CA HIS A 347 -51.86 0.36 -9.23
C HIS A 347 -53.02 0.69 -10.17
N VAL A 348 -52.82 1.61 -11.11
CA VAL A 348 -53.85 1.94 -12.12
C VAL A 348 -54.13 0.71 -13.01
N LEU A 349 -53.09 -0.03 -13.39
CA LEU A 349 -53.24 -1.24 -14.19
C LEU A 349 -53.97 -2.35 -13.43
N GLN A 350 -53.66 -2.53 -12.14
CA GLN A 350 -54.36 -3.48 -11.26
C GLN A 350 -55.82 -3.10 -11.09
N ALA A 351 -56.12 -1.85 -10.75
CA ALA A 351 -57.49 -1.36 -10.63
C ALA A 351 -58.28 -1.52 -11.94
N LYS A 352 -57.62 -1.28 -13.08
CA LYS A 352 -58.21 -1.51 -14.41
C LYS A 352 -58.47 -3.00 -14.65
N ALA A 353 -57.50 -3.87 -14.35
CA ALA A 353 -57.66 -5.32 -14.48
C ALA A 353 -58.78 -5.87 -13.58
N GLU A 354 -58.90 -5.35 -12.35
CA GLU A 354 -60.00 -5.67 -11.43
C GLU A 354 -61.34 -5.16 -11.98
N SER A 355 -61.38 -3.96 -12.55
CA SER A 355 -62.59 -3.42 -13.18
C SER A 355 -63.04 -4.24 -14.39
N ASP A 356 -62.09 -4.66 -15.24
CA ASP A 356 -62.35 -5.51 -16.41
C ASP A 356 -62.85 -6.89 -15.94
N ALA A 357 -62.20 -7.49 -14.93
CA ALA A 357 -62.65 -8.75 -14.33
C ALA A 357 -64.05 -8.61 -13.70
N MET A 358 -64.35 -7.48 -13.08
CA MET A 358 -65.67 -7.21 -12.52
C MET A 358 -66.72 -7.09 -13.62
N GLN A 359 -66.42 -6.44 -14.74
CA GLN A 359 -67.30 -6.33 -15.89
C GLN A 359 -67.73 -7.70 -16.43
N TYR A 360 -66.83 -8.69 -16.47
CA TYR A 360 -67.16 -10.06 -16.89
C TYR A 360 -67.89 -10.87 -15.81
N THR A 361 -67.64 -10.61 -14.53
CA THR A 361 -68.25 -11.38 -13.42
C THR A 361 -69.63 -10.88 -13.02
N LEU A 362 -69.93 -9.59 -13.20
CA LEU A 362 -71.24 -9.00 -12.92
C LEU A 362 -72.41 -9.74 -13.59
N PRO A 363 -72.43 -10.03 -14.91
CA PRO A 363 -73.55 -10.73 -15.54
C PRO A 363 -73.72 -12.17 -15.03
N LEU A 364 -72.63 -12.83 -14.59
CA LEU A 364 -72.70 -14.15 -13.97
C LEU A 364 -73.34 -14.06 -12.58
N LYS A 365 -72.93 -13.08 -11.77
CA LYS A 365 -73.53 -12.82 -10.45
C LYS A 365 -74.99 -12.40 -10.57
N GLU A 366 -75.36 -11.59 -11.56
CA GLU A 366 -76.75 -11.24 -11.83
C GLU A 366 -77.61 -12.48 -12.14
N LYS A 367 -77.10 -13.40 -12.98
CA LYS A 367 -77.77 -14.69 -13.24
C LYS A 367 -77.88 -15.55 -11.98
N GLN A 368 -76.83 -15.62 -11.15
CA GLN A 368 -76.88 -16.35 -9.87
C GLN A 368 -77.88 -15.73 -8.89
N ILE A 369 -77.95 -14.40 -8.80
CA ILE A 369 -78.92 -13.69 -7.96
C ILE A 369 -80.34 -13.94 -8.48
N GLN A 370 -80.56 -13.94 -9.80
CA GLN A 370 -81.87 -14.28 -10.38
C GLN A 370 -82.27 -15.73 -10.04
N GLN A 371 -81.36 -16.69 -10.18
CA GLN A 371 -81.61 -18.09 -9.78
C GLN A 371 -81.93 -18.20 -8.29
N SER A 372 -81.12 -17.59 -7.43
CA SER A 372 -81.34 -17.59 -5.98
C SER A 372 -82.66 -16.91 -5.59
N ARG A 373 -83.05 -15.84 -6.31
CA ARG A 373 -84.34 -15.16 -6.11
C ARG A 373 -85.52 -16.05 -6.49
N LEU A 374 -85.44 -16.75 -7.62
CA LEU A 374 -86.46 -17.71 -8.05
C LEU A 374 -86.57 -18.88 -7.07
N GLU A 375 -85.45 -19.40 -6.56
CA GLU A 375 -85.44 -20.43 -5.51
C GLU A 375 -86.05 -19.91 -4.20
N ALA A 376 -85.76 -18.66 -3.81
CA ALA A 376 -86.33 -18.04 -2.61
C ALA A 376 -87.84 -17.81 -2.75
N GLU A 377 -88.33 -17.42 -3.93
CA GLU A 377 -89.76 -17.30 -4.23
C GLU A 377 -90.46 -18.67 -4.17
N ALA A 378 -89.86 -19.71 -4.75
CA ALA A 378 -90.38 -21.08 -4.66
C ALA A 378 -90.42 -21.60 -3.20
N ARG A 379 -89.40 -21.31 -2.39
CA ARG A 379 -89.38 -21.65 -0.95
C ARG A 379 -90.45 -20.89 -0.16
N LYS A 380 -90.69 -19.61 -0.48
CA LYS A 380 -91.79 -18.84 0.13
C LYS A 380 -93.15 -19.43 -0.23
N GLU A 381 -93.37 -19.80 -1.48
CA GLU A 381 -94.63 -20.43 -1.89
C GLU A 381 -94.84 -21.79 -1.21
N ALA A 382 -93.79 -22.62 -1.12
CA ALA A 382 -93.84 -23.90 -0.42
C ALA A 382 -94.15 -23.74 1.08
N THR A 383 -93.57 -22.74 1.75
CA THR A 383 -93.84 -22.48 3.17
C THR A 383 -95.28 -22.00 3.42
N ILE A 384 -95.85 -21.18 2.53
CA ILE A 384 -97.26 -20.78 2.60
C ILE A 384 -98.19 -21.99 2.41
N LYS A 385 -97.97 -22.81 1.38
CA LYS A 385 -98.79 -24.02 1.15
C LYS A 385 -98.71 -25.01 2.31
N ASN A 386 -97.53 -25.20 2.90
CA ASN A 386 -97.36 -26.04 4.08
C ASN A 386 -98.10 -25.47 5.31
N ALA A 387 -98.10 -24.14 5.49
CA ALA A 387 -98.85 -23.50 6.57
C ALA A 387 -100.37 -23.58 6.37
N GLU A 388 -100.86 -23.44 5.13
CA GLU A 388 -102.27 -23.61 4.78
C GLU A 388 -102.76 -25.05 5.01
N ALA A 389 -101.96 -26.05 4.63
CA ALA A 389 -102.26 -27.45 4.88
C ALA A 389 -102.38 -27.76 6.40
N ALA A 390 -101.45 -27.22 7.20
CA ALA A 390 -101.50 -27.36 8.66
C ALA A 390 -102.71 -26.65 9.29
N ALA A 391 -103.13 -25.50 8.75
CA ALA A 391 -104.33 -24.80 9.19
C ALA A 391 -105.61 -25.58 8.84
N GLN A 392 -105.70 -26.16 7.64
CA GLN A 392 -106.85 -26.99 7.24
C GLN A 392 -106.96 -28.26 8.10
N ALA A 393 -105.84 -28.90 8.44
CA ALA A 393 -105.82 -30.06 9.34
C ALA A 393 -106.41 -29.73 10.73
N LYS A 394 -106.01 -28.60 11.33
CA LYS A 394 -106.57 -28.15 12.63
C LYS A 394 -108.07 -27.88 12.60
N VAL A 395 -108.61 -27.37 11.48
CA VAL A 395 -110.05 -27.14 11.33
C VAL A 395 -110.81 -28.46 11.26
N ILE A 396 -110.25 -29.48 10.60
CA ILE A 396 -110.83 -30.83 10.55
C ILE A 396 -110.81 -31.47 11.94
N ASP A 397 -109.68 -31.41 12.64
CA ASP A 397 -109.56 -31.96 14.00
C ASP A 397 -110.53 -31.27 14.97
N SER A 398 -110.68 -29.95 14.90
CA SER A 398 -111.62 -29.21 15.75
C SER A 398 -113.09 -29.59 15.48
N LYS A 399 -113.45 -29.85 14.21
CA LYS A 399 -114.78 -30.34 13.84
C LYS A 399 -115.03 -31.77 14.32
N ALA A 400 -114.02 -32.64 14.23
CA ALA A 400 -114.10 -34.01 14.72
C ALA A 400 -114.25 -34.06 16.25
N GLU A 401 -113.54 -33.19 16.99
CA GLU A 401 -113.69 -33.07 18.44
C GLU A 401 -115.07 -32.55 18.86
N GLN A 402 -115.65 -31.59 18.13
CA GLN A 402 -117.01 -31.11 18.40
C GLN A 402 -118.05 -32.22 18.18
N GLN A 403 -117.99 -32.95 17.07
CA GLN A 403 -118.89 -34.09 16.82
C GLN A 403 -118.76 -35.16 17.91
N ARG A 404 -117.53 -35.43 18.38
CA ARG A 404 -117.30 -36.39 19.48
C ARG A 404 -117.97 -35.93 20.79
N ARG A 405 -117.95 -34.63 21.11
CA ARG A 405 -118.59 -34.09 22.32
C ARG A 405 -120.11 -34.17 22.26
N GLU A 406 -120.73 -33.89 21.10
CA GLU A 406 -122.20 -34.01 20.94
C GLU A 406 -122.70 -35.44 21.11
N LEU A 407 -122.00 -36.43 20.56
CA LEU A 407 -122.40 -37.84 20.69
C LEU A 407 -122.32 -38.34 22.13
N LEU A 408 -121.33 -37.89 22.91
CA LEU A 408 -121.22 -38.23 24.34
C LEU A 408 -122.33 -37.56 25.16
N ALA A 409 -122.65 -36.29 24.91
CA ALA A 409 -123.73 -35.58 25.59
C ALA A 409 -125.12 -36.17 25.28
N GLY A 410 -125.35 -36.62 24.03
CA GLY A 410 -126.58 -37.30 23.63
C GLY A 410 -126.78 -38.65 24.34
N ALA A 411 -125.70 -39.40 24.57
CA ALA A 411 -125.74 -40.67 25.29
C ALA A 411 -126.05 -40.48 26.79
N GLU A 412 -125.44 -39.49 27.44
CA GLU A 412 -125.70 -39.17 28.85
C GLU A 412 -127.15 -38.73 29.11
N ALA A 413 -127.70 -37.87 28.24
CA ALA A 413 -129.10 -37.43 28.35
C ALA A 413 -130.10 -38.58 28.23
N SER A 414 -129.79 -39.57 27.37
CA SER A 414 -130.63 -40.75 27.18
C SER A 414 -130.61 -41.67 28.40
N ARG A 415 -129.44 -41.82 29.05
CA ARG A 415 -129.28 -42.63 30.25
C ARG A 415 -130.07 -42.08 31.45
N ILE A 416 -130.04 -40.77 31.67
CA ILE A 416 -130.74 -40.11 32.79
C ILE A 416 -132.27 -40.22 32.65
N ARG A 417 -132.80 -40.11 31.43
CA ARG A 417 -134.25 -40.24 31.20
C ARG A 417 -134.76 -41.63 31.57
N VAL A 418 -134.04 -42.68 31.21
CA VAL A 418 -134.45 -44.06 31.49
C VAL A 418 -134.41 -44.35 32.99
N THR A 419 -133.38 -43.89 33.70
CA THR A 419 -133.29 -44.06 35.17
C THR A 419 -134.38 -43.28 35.90
N ALA A 420 -134.67 -42.04 35.48
CA ALA A 420 -135.70 -41.22 36.11
C ALA A 420 -137.13 -41.79 35.94
N VAL A 421 -137.42 -42.40 34.78
CA VAL A 421 -138.71 -43.08 34.55
C VAL A 421 -138.82 -44.33 35.42
N ALA A 422 -137.76 -45.14 35.52
CA ALA A 422 -137.75 -46.34 36.35
C ALA A 422 -137.94 -46.03 37.85
N ASP A 423 -137.27 -44.99 38.37
CA ASP A 423 -137.41 -44.58 39.77
C ASP A 423 -138.81 -44.03 40.08
N ALA A 424 -139.44 -43.35 39.13
CA ALA A 424 -140.80 -42.82 39.29
C ALA A 424 -141.86 -43.93 39.33
N GLU A 425 -141.72 -44.98 38.52
CA GLU A 425 -142.60 -46.15 38.57
C GLU A 425 -142.43 -46.92 39.88
N ARG A 426 -141.19 -47.08 40.34
CA ARG A 426 -140.88 -47.75 41.62
C ARG A 426 -141.54 -47.04 42.79
N MET A 427 -141.45 -45.72 42.89
CA MET A 427 -142.11 -44.93 43.95
C MET A 427 -143.63 -45.01 43.94
N LYS A 428 -144.26 -45.07 42.75
CA LYS A 428 -145.71 -45.25 42.64
C LYS A 428 -146.15 -46.63 43.15
N SER A 429 -145.43 -47.68 42.79
CA SER A 429 -145.71 -49.04 43.27
C SER A 429 -145.53 -49.17 44.79
N GLU A 430 -144.53 -48.51 45.37
CA GLU A 430 -144.33 -48.46 46.83
C GLU A 430 -145.47 -47.71 47.54
N ALA A 431 -145.94 -46.59 46.97
CA ALA A 431 -147.05 -45.80 47.51
C ALA A 431 -148.40 -46.56 47.50
N GLU A 432 -148.64 -47.37 46.47
CA GLU A 432 -149.88 -48.14 46.33
C GLU A 432 -149.95 -49.31 47.33
N VAL A 433 -148.83 -49.97 47.59
CA VAL A 433 -148.72 -51.04 48.61
C VAL A 433 -148.89 -50.48 50.03
N LEU A 434 -148.42 -49.26 50.30
CA LEU A 434 -148.57 -48.59 51.60
C LEU A 434 -150.02 -48.27 51.98
N LYS A 435 -150.92 -48.14 50.98
CA LYS A 435 -152.32 -47.77 51.20
C LYS A 435 -153.19 -48.94 51.70
N GLN A 436 -152.79 -50.19 51.44
CA GLN A 436 -153.61 -51.37 51.71
C GLN A 436 -153.33 -52.06 53.05
N ASN A 437 -152.15 -51.88 53.65
CA ASN A 437 -151.79 -52.56 54.90
C ASN A 437 -151.11 -51.59 55.89
N PRO A 438 -151.87 -50.97 56.80
CA PRO A 438 -151.34 -50.01 57.78
C PRO A 438 -150.39 -50.61 58.83
N LEU A 439 -150.20 -51.93 58.86
CA LEU A 439 -149.25 -52.60 59.75
C LEU A 439 -147.81 -52.68 59.19
N LEU A 440 -147.57 -52.23 57.95
CA LEU A 440 -146.23 -52.23 57.31
C LEU A 440 -145.40 -50.96 57.56
N ILE A 441 -145.99 -49.90 58.11
CA ILE A 441 -145.30 -48.62 58.38
C ILE A 441 -144.16 -48.81 59.40
N ASN A 442 -144.34 -49.68 60.39
CA ASN A 442 -143.30 -49.97 61.37
C ASN A 442 -142.15 -50.82 60.78
N LYS A 443 -142.40 -51.62 59.74
CA LYS A 443 -141.36 -52.41 59.05
C LYS A 443 -140.49 -51.54 58.13
N ILE A 444 -141.08 -50.60 57.40
CA ILE A 444 -140.33 -49.70 56.49
C ILE A 444 -139.52 -48.66 57.28
N ILE A 445 -140.03 -48.18 58.43
CA ILE A 445 -139.25 -47.33 59.34
C ILE A 445 -138.08 -48.13 59.94
N ALA A 446 -138.23 -49.44 60.21
CA ALA A 446 -137.13 -50.28 60.67
C ALA A 446 -136.09 -50.59 59.57
N GLU A 447 -136.50 -50.85 58.33
CA GLU A 447 -135.57 -51.07 57.21
C GLU A 447 -134.84 -49.79 56.77
N LYS A 448 -135.52 -48.62 56.73
CA LYS A 448 -134.86 -47.34 56.39
C LYS A 448 -134.03 -46.72 57.52
N LEU A 449 -134.14 -47.19 58.78
CA LEU A 449 -133.24 -46.80 59.88
C LEU A 449 -132.12 -47.82 60.19
N SER A 450 -132.11 -49.01 59.58
CA SER A 450 -131.07 -50.03 59.86
C SER A 450 -129.82 -49.96 58.96
N ASP A 451 -129.89 -49.34 57.77
CA ASP A 451 -128.75 -49.30 56.82
C ASP A 451 -127.75 -48.14 57.06
N LYS A 452 -127.86 -47.42 58.18
CA LYS A 452 -126.95 -46.31 58.53
C LYS A 452 -126.39 -46.34 59.95
N VAL A 453 -126.30 -47.50 60.60
CA VAL A 453 -125.61 -47.60 61.92
C VAL A 453 -124.76 -48.89 62.05
N GLN A 454 -123.50 -48.79 61.63
CA GLN A 454 -122.31 -49.41 62.24
C GLN A 454 -121.34 -48.22 62.47
N ILE A 455 -121.16 -47.68 63.68
CA ILE A 455 -120.50 -48.18 64.89
C ILE A 455 -118.99 -48.39 64.70
N MET A 456 -118.24 -47.41 65.22
CA MET A 456 -116.92 -47.48 65.88
C MET A 456 -115.73 -47.98 65.04
N MET A 457 -114.50 -47.47 65.14
CA MET A 457 -113.84 -46.67 66.17
C MET A 457 -112.46 -46.26 65.64
N VAL A 458 -111.86 -45.31 66.36
CA VAL A 458 -110.41 -45.09 66.56
C VAL A 458 -109.75 -44.01 65.70
N PRO A 459 -108.94 -43.15 66.37
CA PRO A 459 -108.57 -41.82 65.94
C PRO A 459 -107.07 -41.73 65.60
N ALA A 460 -106.61 -40.48 65.46
CA ALA A 460 -105.33 -39.91 65.89
C ALA A 460 -104.18 -40.85 66.27
N ASP A 461 -102.97 -40.43 65.90
CA ASP A 461 -101.71 -41.14 66.12
C ASP A 461 -101.62 -42.40 65.26
N GLY A 462 -100.99 -42.35 64.09
CA GLY A 462 -99.62 -41.86 64.00
C GLY A 462 -98.74 -42.79 64.82
N LYS A 463 -98.32 -43.88 64.20
CA LYS A 463 -96.92 -44.33 64.16
C LYS A 463 -96.85 -45.67 63.44
N PHE A 464 -96.47 -45.54 62.17
CA PHE A 464 -95.43 -46.30 61.48
C PHE A 464 -95.66 -47.82 61.35
N PHE A 465 -95.27 -48.44 60.24
CA PHE A 465 -93.92 -48.92 59.99
C PHE A 465 -94.10 -49.90 58.80
N LEU A 466 -93.32 -49.99 57.73
CA LEU A 466 -92.01 -49.48 57.35
C LEU A 466 -92.04 -49.36 55.81
N THR A 467 -91.52 -48.32 55.17
CA THR A 467 -90.08 -48.01 55.11
C THR A 467 -89.97 -46.48 55.00
N ASN A 468 -89.54 -45.74 56.02
CA ASN A 468 -88.18 -45.71 56.56
C ASN A 468 -87.11 -45.49 55.48
N ASP A 469 -87.17 -44.32 54.86
CA ASP A 469 -85.98 -43.51 54.58
C ASP A 469 -86.34 -42.06 54.96
N LEU A 470 -86.25 -41.70 56.25
CA LEU A 470 -85.10 -40.99 56.82
C LEU A 470 -84.83 -39.68 56.08
N LEU A 471 -85.49 -38.59 56.48
CA LEU A 471 -84.83 -37.58 57.32
C LEU A 471 -83.39 -37.96 57.76
N ARG A 472 -82.42 -37.58 56.93
CA ARG A 472 -81.12 -37.07 57.39
C ARG A 472 -80.56 -36.10 56.35
N GLY A 473 -80.44 -34.84 56.74
CA GLY A 473 -79.41 -33.94 56.21
C GLY A 473 -79.83 -33.00 55.07
N ALA A 474 -80.34 -31.82 55.41
CA ALA A 474 -79.53 -30.65 55.07
C ALA A 474 -78.45 -30.54 56.18
N PRO A 475 -77.18 -30.17 55.92
CA PRO A 475 -76.76 -29.24 54.87
C PRO A 475 -75.49 -29.65 54.07
N GLY A 476 -75.23 -28.95 52.96
CA GLY A 476 -73.88 -28.70 52.48
C GLY A 476 -73.27 -29.67 51.46
N THR A 477 -72.38 -29.10 50.63
CA THR A 477 -71.40 -29.73 49.72
C THR A 477 -71.97 -30.49 48.51
N ALA A 478 -71.90 -29.93 47.30
CA ALA A 478 -70.73 -29.83 46.41
C ALA A 478 -70.54 -31.07 45.52
N ALA A 479 -70.72 -30.82 44.21
CA ALA A 479 -69.97 -31.33 43.08
C ALA A 479 -70.15 -32.79 42.60
N ALA A 480 -70.31 -32.86 41.27
CA ALA A 480 -69.89 -33.91 40.33
C ALA A 480 -70.64 -35.25 40.44
N SER A 481 -70.92 -36.00 39.37
CA SER A 481 -70.11 -36.33 38.19
C SER A 481 -71.05 -37.04 37.16
N SER A 482 -71.05 -36.66 35.88
CA SER A 482 -70.38 -37.34 34.74
C SER A 482 -70.78 -38.81 34.46
N ASP A 483 -71.19 -39.01 33.20
CA ASP A 483 -71.00 -40.17 32.30
C ASP A 483 -71.69 -41.52 32.59
N PRO A 484 -71.89 -42.32 31.52
CA PRO A 484 -70.83 -43.21 31.05
C PRO A 484 -70.52 -43.10 29.54
N ASP A 485 -69.24 -42.83 29.25
CA ASP A 485 -68.27 -43.75 28.65
C ASP A 485 -68.67 -44.51 27.37
N ASP A 486 -67.96 -44.21 26.28
CA ASP A 486 -66.86 -45.11 25.90
C ASP A 486 -65.69 -44.39 25.20
N ASP A 487 -64.51 -44.92 25.46
CA ASP A 487 -63.13 -44.41 25.42
C ASP A 487 -62.53 -43.93 24.07
N SER A 488 -61.64 -42.91 24.13
CA SER A 488 -60.17 -43.12 24.03
C SER A 488 -59.33 -41.82 24.13
N ALA A 489 -58.42 -41.79 25.12
CA ALA A 489 -57.05 -41.19 25.25
C ALA A 489 -56.67 -39.90 24.47
N ASP A 490 -55.93 -38.91 25.01
CA ASP A 490 -54.67 -39.01 25.78
C ASP A 490 -54.31 -37.65 26.50
N ALA A 491 -53.37 -37.77 27.45
CA ALA A 491 -52.89 -36.95 28.57
C ALA A 491 -52.71 -35.42 28.48
N GLY A 492 -52.72 -34.81 29.68
CA GLY A 492 -52.39 -33.41 29.94
C GLY A 492 -51.09 -33.13 30.71
N ASP A 493 -50.89 -31.82 30.90
CA ASP A 493 -50.22 -31.07 31.97
C ASP A 493 -48.66 -30.81 31.98
N PRO A 494 -48.21 -29.66 32.55
CA PRO A 494 -46.90 -29.02 32.39
C PRO A 494 -45.95 -29.26 33.59
N PRO A 495 -44.80 -28.52 33.74
CA PRO A 495 -44.75 -27.45 34.77
C PRO A 495 -43.75 -26.28 34.59
N ARG A 496 -44.15 -25.12 35.16
CA ARG A 496 -43.49 -24.15 36.10
C ARG A 496 -41.96 -23.82 36.13
N ARG A 497 -41.73 -22.49 36.31
CA ARG A 497 -40.75 -21.74 37.19
C ARG A 497 -39.27 -21.73 36.75
N THR A 498 -38.41 -20.71 36.92
CA THR A 498 -38.30 -19.40 37.63
C THR A 498 -36.98 -18.77 37.14
N THR A 499 -36.81 -17.46 36.95
CA THR A 499 -36.20 -16.53 37.93
C THR A 499 -36.01 -15.14 37.31
N ALA A 500 -35.96 -14.13 38.19
CA ALA A 500 -35.97 -12.70 37.95
C ALA A 500 -34.61 -12.07 37.54
N ARG A 501 -34.64 -10.85 37.00
CA ARG A 501 -34.16 -9.59 37.65
C ARG A 501 -33.59 -8.54 36.66
N ARG A 502 -34.40 -7.50 36.41
CA ARG A 502 -34.13 -6.04 36.51
C ARG A 502 -32.68 -5.53 36.33
N GLN A 503 -32.43 -4.70 35.30
CA GLN A 503 -32.02 -3.27 35.40
C GLN A 503 -31.51 -2.72 34.06
N GLY A 504 -31.96 -1.51 33.71
CA GLY A 504 -31.03 -0.44 33.33
C GLY A 504 -30.83 -0.12 31.84
N ARG A 505 -31.57 0.91 31.42
CA ARG A 505 -31.34 1.89 30.35
C ARG A 505 -31.63 1.50 28.90
#